data_AF-A0A7V9DNF8-F1
#
_entry.id   AF-A0A7V9DNF8-F1
#
_cell.length_a   1.000
_cell.length_b   1.000
_cell.length_c   1.000
_cell.angle_alpha   90.00
_cell.angle_beta   90.00
_cell.angle_gamma   90.00
#
_symmetry.space_group_name_H-M   'P 1'
#
loop_
_entity.id
_entity.type
_entity.pdbx_description
1 polymer ?
#
loop_
_entity_poly.entity_id
_entity_poly.type
_entity_poly.pdbx_seq_one_letter_code
_entity_poly.pdbx_strand_id
1 'polypeptide(L)'
;MWALVSRPRAVPGAGLDGDTTQAPYGRLDRGVHCSPAVPRSTFIVRPHRGGAGPAASLHRGPALVSASTPGIDVAEGTITVEPVTTSARSTEATLGRRLEGVGTILLRYGLVVILLWVGLLKFTTYEAEAIQVFVENSPLLSWLYDVVSVRTFSTLLGIFEIVLALMIATRPFAPKVSAVGSLGALVLFLVTLTFVFSTPGAWQPDYGFPYLSPDPGQFLAKDVALAAIALWTAGEALRATQESPDRV
;
A
#
# COMPACT_ATOMS: atom_id res chain seq x y z
N MET A 1 -3.05 -2.39 22.61
CA MET A 1 -4.37 -1.85 22.19
C MET A 1 -5.17 -2.80 21.30
N TRP A 2 -4.54 -3.69 20.52
CA TRP A 2 -5.27 -4.73 19.77
C TRP A 2 -5.86 -5.84 20.66
N ALA A 3 -5.21 -6.17 21.78
CA ALA A 3 -5.71 -7.09 22.81
C ALA A 3 -6.93 -6.57 23.63
N LEU A 4 -7.44 -5.36 23.34
CA LEU A 4 -8.59 -4.80 24.06
C LEU A 4 -9.96 -5.22 23.46
N VAL A 5 -9.97 -5.84 22.28
CA VAL A 5 -11.21 -6.27 21.59
C VAL A 5 -11.55 -7.76 21.84
N SER A 6 -10.64 -8.54 22.43
CA SER A 6 -10.75 -10.01 22.47
C SER A 6 -11.03 -10.60 23.86
N ARG A 7 -11.42 -9.81 24.87
CA ARG A 7 -11.87 -10.38 26.15
C ARG A 7 -13.38 -10.59 26.11
N PRO A 8 -13.89 -11.82 25.89
CA PRO A 8 -15.28 -12.10 26.22
C PRO A 8 -15.47 -11.84 27.71
N ARG A 9 -16.39 -10.94 28.07
CA ARG A 9 -16.88 -10.86 29.45
C ARG A 9 -17.46 -12.24 29.78
N ALA A 10 -16.90 -12.90 30.78
CA ALA A 10 -17.56 -14.05 31.40
C ALA A 10 -18.92 -13.56 31.94
N VAL A 11 -20.01 -14.02 31.33
CA VAL A 11 -21.36 -13.86 31.88
C VAL A 11 -21.55 -15.02 32.86
N PRO A 12 -21.76 -14.77 34.16
CA PRO A 12 -22.01 -15.85 35.11
C PRO A 12 -23.43 -16.40 34.92
N GLY A 13 -23.52 -17.70 34.67
CA GLY A 13 -24.61 -18.58 35.08
C GLY A 13 -26.02 -18.29 34.57
N ALA A 14 -26.44 -19.01 33.53
CA ALA A 14 -27.82 -19.48 33.41
C ALA A 14 -27.78 -20.87 32.79
N GLY A 15 -28.10 -21.88 33.58
CA GLY A 15 -28.25 -23.26 33.14
C GLY A 15 -29.68 -23.55 32.69
N LEU A 16 -29.79 -24.62 31.88
CA LEU A 16 -31.00 -25.39 31.56
C LEU A 16 -31.98 -24.63 30.62
N ASP A 17 -32.44 -25.11 29.46
CA ASP A 17 -32.90 -26.45 29.06
C ASP A 17 -32.81 -26.66 27.53
N GLY A 18 -32.80 -27.93 27.08
CA GLY A 18 -32.76 -28.29 25.66
C GLY A 18 -34.08 -28.16 24.92
N ASP A 19 -34.01 -28.00 23.59
CA ASP A 19 -34.85 -28.76 22.67
C ASP A 19 -34.24 -28.76 21.26
N THR A 20 -34.44 -29.88 20.58
CA THR A 20 -33.96 -30.26 19.26
C THR A 20 -35.05 -29.94 18.25
N THR A 21 -34.82 -29.13 17.21
CA THR A 21 -35.61 -29.27 15.96
C THR A 21 -34.87 -28.74 14.73
N GLN A 22 -35.08 -29.47 13.64
CA GLN A 22 -34.45 -29.48 12.33
C GLN A 22 -34.77 -28.29 11.40
N ALA A 23 -33.85 -28.08 10.44
CA ALA A 23 -33.86 -27.57 9.05
C ALA A 23 -35.24 -27.37 8.31
N PRO A 24 -35.34 -26.74 7.10
CA PRO A 24 -34.29 -26.61 6.07
C PRO A 24 -34.25 -25.37 5.15
N TYR A 25 -33.18 -25.38 4.33
CA TYR A 25 -32.86 -24.60 3.13
C TYR A 25 -34.02 -24.38 2.14
N GLY A 26 -34.14 -23.14 1.64
CA GLY A 26 -34.96 -22.76 0.48
C GLY A 26 -34.11 -22.21 -0.66
N ARG A 27 -34.03 -22.97 -1.75
CA ARG A 27 -33.46 -22.64 -3.07
C ARG A 27 -34.46 -21.80 -3.88
N LEU A 28 -34.05 -20.69 -4.48
CA LEU A 28 -34.75 -20.07 -5.62
C LEU A 28 -33.75 -19.45 -6.61
N ASP A 29 -33.53 -20.18 -7.70
CA ASP A 29 -32.98 -19.71 -8.97
C ASP A 29 -34.03 -18.85 -9.71
N ARG A 30 -33.63 -17.68 -10.23
CA ARG A 30 -34.20 -17.12 -11.48
C ARG A 30 -33.16 -16.27 -12.21
N GLY A 31 -32.85 -16.69 -13.43
CA GLY A 31 -32.04 -15.94 -14.38
C GLY A 31 -32.79 -14.78 -15.02
N VAL A 32 -32.04 -13.79 -15.50
CA VAL A 32 -32.51 -12.75 -16.40
C VAL A 32 -31.42 -12.51 -17.45
N HIS A 33 -31.75 -12.84 -18.70
CA HIS A 33 -31.00 -12.48 -19.90
C HIS A 33 -31.17 -10.99 -20.19
N CYS A 34 -30.06 -10.29 -20.47
CA CYS A 34 -30.08 -8.94 -21.05
C CYS A 34 -29.42 -8.96 -22.43
N SER A 35 -30.14 -8.47 -23.44
CA SER A 35 -29.64 -8.18 -24.80
C SER A 35 -29.70 -6.66 -25.03
N PRO A 36 -28.69 -6.01 -25.62
CA PRO A 36 -28.70 -4.55 -25.79
C PRO A 36 -29.27 -4.13 -27.15
N ALA A 37 -30.19 -3.16 -27.14
CA ALA A 37 -30.68 -2.47 -28.33
C ALA A 37 -29.88 -1.17 -28.56
N VAL A 38 -29.40 -0.98 -29.79
CA VAL A 38 -28.68 0.23 -30.26
C VAL A 38 -29.66 1.14 -31.02
N PRO A 39 -29.75 2.46 -30.73
CA PRO A 39 -30.56 3.36 -31.53
C PRO A 39 -29.75 3.98 -32.68
N ARG A 40 -30.28 3.89 -33.91
CA ARG A 40 -29.80 4.61 -35.11
C ARG A 40 -30.54 5.93 -35.24
N SER A 41 -29.83 7.05 -35.26
CA SER A 41 -30.36 8.36 -35.67
C SER A 41 -29.78 8.77 -37.01
N THR A 42 -30.65 8.89 -38.01
CA THR A 42 -30.35 9.42 -39.34
C THR A 42 -30.41 10.95 -39.27
N PHE A 43 -29.34 11.65 -39.65
CA PHE A 43 -29.35 13.11 -39.76
C PHE A 43 -29.08 13.53 -41.21
N ILE A 44 -30.04 14.24 -41.80
CA ILE A 44 -29.99 14.80 -43.16
C ILE A 44 -29.42 16.23 -43.06
N VAL A 45 -28.34 16.52 -43.77
CA VAL A 45 -27.80 17.88 -43.88
C VAL A 45 -27.92 18.39 -45.32
N ARG A 46 -28.54 19.57 -45.46
CA ARG A 46 -28.69 20.36 -46.69
C ARG A 46 -27.36 21.02 -47.10
N PRO A 47 -27.08 21.21 -48.41
CA PRO A 47 -25.90 21.92 -48.86
C PRO A 47 -26.12 23.43 -48.86
N HIS A 48 -25.09 24.20 -48.47
CA HIS A 48 -25.06 25.66 -48.61
C HIS A 48 -24.12 26.04 -49.78
N ARG A 49 -24.65 26.85 -50.69
CA ARG A 49 -23.98 27.42 -51.88
C ARG A 49 -23.26 28.74 -51.55
N GLY A 50 -22.19 29.02 -52.30
CA GLY A 50 -21.56 30.34 -52.51
C GLY A 50 -20.06 30.16 -52.72
N GLY A 51 -19.36 30.74 -53.68
CA GLY A 51 -19.60 31.74 -54.72
C GLY A 51 -18.20 32.07 -55.31
N ALA A 52 -18.08 32.36 -56.61
CA ALA A 52 -16.83 32.38 -57.36
C ALA A 52 -16.21 33.79 -57.58
N GLY A 53 -14.86 33.87 -57.46
CA GLY A 53 -13.88 34.65 -58.26
C GLY A 53 -13.68 36.16 -58.00
N PRO A 54 -12.66 36.84 -58.59
CA PRO A 54 -11.33 36.35 -59.05
C PRO A 54 -10.10 37.33 -58.87
N ALA A 55 -8.89 36.73 -58.92
CA ALA A 55 -7.62 37.10 -59.60
C ALA A 55 -6.73 38.36 -59.33
N ALA A 56 -5.40 38.08 -59.38
CA ALA A 56 -4.21 38.87 -59.80
C ALA A 56 -3.45 39.71 -58.71
N SER A 57 -2.10 39.78 -58.58
CA SER A 57 -0.96 39.55 -59.50
C SER A 57 0.44 39.43 -58.81
N LEU A 58 1.34 38.63 -59.43
CA LEU A 58 2.80 38.76 -59.70
C LEU A 58 3.89 39.05 -58.62
N HIS A 59 4.81 38.08 -58.41
CA HIS A 59 6.27 38.25 -58.69
C HIS A 59 7.06 36.91 -58.73
N ARG A 60 8.00 36.78 -59.68
CA ARG A 60 8.88 35.62 -60.00
C ARG A 60 10.25 35.68 -59.29
N GLY A 61 10.84 34.51 -58.95
CA GLY A 61 12.30 34.28 -58.81
C GLY A 61 12.69 33.07 -57.92
N PRO A 62 13.59 32.13 -58.31
CA PRO A 62 13.57 30.75 -57.82
C PRO A 62 14.76 30.33 -56.93
N ALA A 63 14.51 29.44 -55.96
CA ALA A 63 15.47 28.43 -55.47
C ALA A 63 14.72 27.31 -54.74
N LEU A 64 14.71 26.13 -55.37
CA LEU A 64 14.06 24.91 -54.90
C LEU A 64 14.73 24.37 -53.64
N VAL A 65 14.10 24.56 -52.49
CA VAL A 65 14.26 23.69 -51.32
C VAL A 65 13.03 22.80 -51.28
N SER A 66 13.29 21.50 -51.41
CA SER A 66 12.32 20.41 -51.45
C SER A 66 11.54 20.33 -50.13
N ALA A 67 10.49 21.15 -50.02
CA ALA A 67 9.40 20.90 -49.08
C ALA A 67 8.61 19.72 -49.64
N SER A 68 8.70 18.57 -48.96
CA SER A 68 7.81 17.45 -49.18
C SER A 68 6.38 17.90 -48.83
N THR A 69 5.63 18.30 -49.86
CA THR A 69 4.18 18.44 -49.81
C THR A 69 3.59 17.08 -49.41
N PRO A 70 2.69 16.98 -48.42
CA PRO A 70 1.87 15.79 -48.29
C PRO A 70 1.00 15.75 -49.56
N GLY A 71 1.28 14.80 -50.44
CA GLY A 71 0.38 14.48 -51.55
C GLY A 71 -0.97 14.12 -50.98
N ILE A 72 -1.99 14.91 -51.32
CA ILE A 72 -3.38 14.50 -51.16
C ILE A 72 -3.65 13.56 -52.34
N ASP A 73 -3.40 12.27 -52.13
CA ASP A 73 -3.93 11.22 -52.99
C ASP A 73 -5.43 11.10 -52.71
N VAL A 74 -6.24 11.49 -53.69
CA VAL A 74 -7.68 11.23 -53.70
C VAL A 74 -7.88 9.79 -54.18
N ALA A 75 -7.65 8.85 -53.26
CA ALA A 75 -8.08 7.46 -53.36
C ALA A 75 -8.74 7.08 -52.03
N GLU A 76 -10.00 6.62 -52.10
CA GLU A 76 -10.78 6.06 -50.98
C GLU A 76 -10.70 6.87 -49.66
N GLY A 77 -11.46 7.97 -49.60
CA GLY A 77 -11.54 8.83 -48.42
C GLY A 77 -11.98 8.10 -47.16
N THR A 78 -11.02 7.61 -46.38
CA THR A 78 -11.20 7.23 -44.98
C THR A 78 -10.39 8.21 -44.14
N ILE A 79 -11.06 9.25 -43.63
CA ILE A 79 -10.50 10.09 -42.57
C ILE A 79 -10.58 9.26 -41.29
N THR A 80 -9.45 8.69 -40.87
CA THR A 80 -9.33 8.13 -39.52
C THR A 80 -9.32 9.29 -38.53
N VAL A 81 -10.49 9.68 -38.03
CA VAL A 81 -10.60 10.55 -36.86
C VAL A 81 -10.21 9.69 -35.66
N GLU A 82 -8.98 9.83 -35.14
CA GLU A 82 -8.68 9.27 -33.82
C GLU A 82 -9.63 9.90 -32.80
N PRO A 83 -10.34 9.11 -31.99
CA PRO A 83 -11.24 9.65 -31.00
C PRO A 83 -10.41 10.41 -29.97
N VAL A 84 -10.63 11.72 -29.86
CA VAL A 84 -10.09 12.59 -28.80
C VAL A 84 -10.65 12.11 -27.46
N THR A 85 -9.99 11.11 -26.88
CA THR A 85 -10.26 10.56 -25.55
C THR A 85 -9.27 11.09 -24.50
N THR A 86 -8.50 12.11 -24.86
CA THR A 86 -7.32 12.59 -24.13
C THR A 86 -7.64 13.21 -22.75
N SER A 87 -8.85 13.73 -22.53
CA SER A 87 -9.19 14.46 -21.29
C SER A 87 -9.34 13.55 -20.06
N ALA A 88 -10.09 12.45 -20.17
CA ALA A 88 -10.32 11.52 -19.06
C ALA A 88 -9.03 10.79 -18.64
N ARG A 89 -8.25 10.31 -19.63
CA ARG A 89 -7.00 9.57 -19.40
C ARG A 89 -5.90 10.40 -18.72
N SER A 90 -5.86 11.72 -18.98
CA SER A 90 -4.91 12.64 -18.34
C SER A 90 -5.24 12.93 -16.86
N THR A 91 -6.53 12.95 -16.52
CA THR A 91 -7.02 13.20 -15.16
C THR A 91 -6.76 11.99 -14.27
N GLU A 92 -7.06 10.78 -14.76
CA GLU A 92 -6.77 9.52 -14.06
C GLU A 92 -5.27 9.34 -13.77
N ALA A 93 -4.42 9.63 -14.76
CA ALA A 93 -2.96 9.56 -14.60
C ALA A 93 -2.40 10.60 -13.61
N THR A 94 -3.05 11.76 -13.48
CA THR A 94 -2.66 12.79 -12.51
C THR A 94 -3.11 12.42 -11.10
N LEU A 95 -4.31 11.89 -10.95
CA LEU A 95 -4.83 11.40 -9.67
C LEU A 95 -3.97 10.24 -9.15
N GLY A 96 -3.62 9.28 -10.00
CA GLY A 96 -2.76 8.14 -9.61
C GLY A 96 -1.43 8.59 -8.99
N ARG A 97 -0.72 9.51 -9.65
CA ARG A 97 0.54 10.08 -9.13
C ARG A 97 0.35 10.83 -7.81
N ARG A 98 -0.75 11.56 -7.64
CA ARG A 98 -1.06 12.25 -6.38
C ARG A 98 -1.34 11.27 -5.25
N LEU A 99 -2.13 10.23 -5.51
CA LEU A 99 -2.43 9.18 -4.53
C LEU A 99 -1.17 8.41 -4.12
N GLU A 100 -0.28 8.10 -5.07
CA GLU A 100 1.01 7.46 -4.79
C GLU A 100 1.91 8.37 -3.94
N GLY A 101 1.96 9.67 -4.24
CA GLY A 101 2.71 10.64 -3.45
C GLY A 101 2.19 10.76 -2.02
N VAL A 102 0.87 10.90 -1.84
CA VAL A 102 0.24 10.93 -0.51
C VAL A 102 0.44 9.61 0.22
N GLY A 103 0.24 8.48 -0.47
CA GLY A 103 0.46 7.13 0.06
C GLY A 103 1.88 6.95 0.57
N THR A 104 2.88 7.39 -0.17
CA THR A 104 4.29 7.32 0.24
C THR A 104 4.56 8.10 1.53
N ILE A 105 3.98 9.29 1.67
CA ILE A 105 4.07 10.10 2.89
C ILE A 105 3.38 9.37 4.06
N LEU A 106 2.18 8.86 3.84
CA LEU A 106 1.40 8.16 4.87
C LEU A 106 2.08 6.86 5.33
N LEU A 107 2.62 6.07 4.42
CA LEU A 107 3.36 4.85 4.74
C LEU A 107 4.57 5.16 5.61
N ARG A 108 5.35 6.18 5.25
CA ARG A 108 6.54 6.59 5.98
C ARG A 108 6.22 7.10 7.37
N TYR A 109 5.35 8.11 7.48
CA TYR A 109 5.06 8.71 8.79
C TYR A 109 4.13 7.83 9.63
N GLY A 110 3.30 6.99 9.01
CA GLY A 110 2.57 5.93 9.69
C GLY A 110 3.52 4.93 10.35
N LEU A 111 4.58 4.51 9.65
CA LEU A 111 5.63 3.68 10.24
C LEU A 111 6.35 4.38 11.41
N VAL A 112 6.70 5.67 11.26
CA VAL A 112 7.30 6.47 12.34
C VAL A 112 6.39 6.51 13.58
N VAL A 113 5.11 6.80 13.38
CA VAL A 113 4.13 6.88 14.48
C VAL A 113 4.02 5.54 15.19
N ILE A 114 3.93 4.43 14.46
CA ILE A 114 3.83 3.09 15.04
C ILE A 114 5.08 2.74 15.86
N LEU A 115 6.28 2.98 15.33
CA LEU A 115 7.54 2.71 16.03
C LEU A 115 7.70 3.59 17.28
N LEU A 116 7.38 4.89 17.21
CA LEU A 116 7.40 5.76 18.39
C LEU A 116 6.40 5.30 19.44
N TRP A 117 5.19 4.96 19.03
CA TRP A 117 4.13 4.59 19.96
C TRP A 117 4.44 3.26 20.65
N VAL A 118 4.80 2.22 19.89
CA VAL A 118 5.16 0.91 20.45
C VAL A 118 6.43 1.03 21.30
N GLY A 119 7.43 1.78 20.83
CA GLY A 119 8.68 1.98 21.54
C GLY A 119 8.50 2.71 22.87
N LEU A 120 7.63 3.73 22.92
CA LEU A 120 7.29 4.40 24.18
C LEU A 120 6.56 3.48 25.16
N LEU A 121 5.73 2.55 24.67
CA LEU A 121 5.05 1.58 25.54
C LEU A 121 6.05 0.59 26.16
N LYS A 122 7.21 0.34 25.56
CA LYS A 122 8.25 -0.56 26.10
C LYS A 122 8.86 -0.14 27.43
N PHE A 123 8.66 1.11 27.83
CA PHE A 123 9.07 1.63 29.15
C PHE A 123 8.07 1.29 30.27
N THR A 124 6.92 0.71 29.92
CA THR A 124 5.90 0.27 30.87
C THR A 124 6.14 -1.17 31.32
N THR A 125 5.70 -1.51 32.55
CA THR A 125 5.75 -2.90 33.04
C THR A 125 4.86 -3.82 32.22
N TYR A 126 3.74 -3.28 31.73
CA TYR A 126 2.78 -3.96 30.88
C TYR A 126 3.43 -4.58 29.62
N GLU A 127 4.22 -3.82 28.87
CA GLU A 127 4.89 -4.35 27.69
C GLU A 127 6.06 -5.28 28.01
N ALA A 128 6.75 -5.06 29.13
CA ALA A 128 7.86 -5.93 29.54
C ALA A 128 7.39 -7.37 29.78
N GLU A 129 6.24 -7.54 30.44
CA GLU A 129 5.59 -8.85 30.63
C GLU A 129 5.11 -9.45 29.30
N ALA A 130 4.59 -8.62 28.40
CA ALA A 130 4.11 -9.08 27.10
C ALA A 130 5.25 -9.64 26.21
N ILE A 131 6.45 -9.04 26.26
CA ILE A 131 7.61 -9.48 25.45
C ILE A 131 8.26 -10.74 26.01
N GLN A 132 8.21 -10.92 27.32
CA GLN A 132 8.90 -12.00 28.02
C GLN A 132 8.61 -13.36 27.39
N VAL A 133 7.32 -13.65 27.15
CA VAL A 133 6.86 -14.92 26.57
C VAL A 133 7.47 -15.17 25.18
N PHE A 134 7.66 -14.13 24.37
CA PHE A 134 8.24 -14.28 23.03
C PHE A 134 9.74 -14.58 23.07
N VAL A 135 10.46 -13.89 23.95
CA VAL A 135 11.93 -13.96 23.99
C VAL A 135 12.40 -15.23 24.70
N GLU A 136 11.73 -15.64 25.77
CA GLU A 136 12.07 -16.89 26.49
C GLU A 136 11.96 -18.12 25.59
N ASN A 137 11.00 -18.11 24.67
CA ASN A 137 10.78 -19.21 23.73
C ASN A 137 11.57 -19.06 22.42
N SER A 138 12.30 -17.96 22.22
CA SER A 138 13.07 -17.75 21.00
C SER A 138 14.50 -18.25 21.15
N PRO A 139 14.95 -19.26 20.37
CA PRO A 139 16.33 -19.75 20.45
C PRO A 139 17.38 -18.69 20.05
N LEU A 140 16.98 -17.61 19.36
CA LEU A 140 17.86 -16.53 18.96
C LEU A 140 18.14 -15.53 20.10
N LEU A 141 17.19 -15.36 21.03
CA LEU A 141 17.20 -14.29 22.03
C LEU A 141 17.08 -14.79 23.48
N SER A 142 16.81 -16.07 23.72
CA SER A 142 16.61 -16.61 25.07
C SER A 142 17.85 -16.44 25.96
N TRP A 143 19.05 -16.67 25.41
CA TRP A 143 20.34 -16.47 26.11
C TRP A 143 20.55 -15.02 26.60
N LEU A 144 19.87 -14.04 25.99
CA LEU A 144 20.02 -12.65 26.34
C LEU A 144 19.49 -12.36 27.75
N TYR A 145 18.48 -13.11 28.21
CA TYR A 145 17.95 -13.00 29.57
C TYR A 145 18.89 -13.53 30.66
N ASP A 146 19.92 -14.29 30.29
CA ASP A 146 20.97 -14.67 31.24
C ASP A 146 21.93 -13.50 31.53
N VAL A 147 21.97 -12.50 30.65
CA VAL A 147 22.87 -11.34 30.73
C VAL A 147 22.13 -10.07 31.13
N VAL A 148 20.90 -9.88 30.66
CA VAL A 148 20.08 -8.67 30.92
C VAL A 148 18.70 -9.02 31.43
N SER A 149 18.18 -8.23 32.38
CA SER A 149 16.81 -8.43 32.87
C SER A 149 15.77 -8.17 31.78
N VAL A 150 14.58 -8.77 31.91
CA VAL A 150 13.42 -8.54 31.03
C VAL A 150 13.10 -7.04 30.89
N ARG A 151 13.15 -6.29 32.00
CA ARG A 151 12.90 -4.85 32.00
C ARG A 151 13.98 -4.09 31.22
N THR A 152 15.24 -4.45 31.42
CA THR A 152 16.37 -3.84 30.72
C THR A 152 16.25 -4.11 29.22
N PHE A 153 15.98 -5.35 28.83
CA PHE A 153 15.78 -5.72 27.44
C PHE A 153 14.63 -4.95 26.78
N SER A 154 13.45 -4.91 27.43
CA SER A 154 12.30 -4.13 26.95
C SER A 154 12.67 -2.65 26.77
N THR A 155 13.36 -2.07 27.75
CA THR A 155 13.80 -0.67 27.69
C THR A 155 14.76 -0.42 26.53
N LEU A 156 15.75 -1.30 26.32
CA LEU A 156 16.69 -1.21 25.20
C LEU A 156 15.96 -1.31 23.85
N LEU A 157 15.05 -2.27 23.71
CA LEU A 157 14.23 -2.42 22.51
C LEU A 157 13.41 -1.15 22.24
N GLY A 158 12.81 -0.56 23.28
CA GLY A 158 12.09 0.71 23.17
C GLY A 158 12.96 1.88 22.71
N ILE A 159 14.19 1.98 23.23
CA ILE A 159 15.16 2.98 22.78
C ILE A 159 15.50 2.77 21.30
N PHE A 160 15.77 1.53 20.88
CA PHE A 160 16.04 1.22 19.48
C PHE A 160 14.87 1.61 18.56
N GLU A 161 13.63 1.26 18.92
CA GLU A 161 12.44 1.61 18.14
C GLU A 161 12.29 3.13 17.99
N ILE A 162 12.50 3.90 19.08
CA ILE A 162 12.44 5.36 19.04
C ILE A 162 13.56 5.94 18.16
N VAL A 163 14.79 5.47 18.31
CA VAL A 163 15.93 5.93 17.50
C VAL A 163 15.67 5.66 16.02
N LEU A 164 15.21 4.45 15.67
CA LEU A 164 14.88 4.10 14.28
C LEU A 164 13.74 4.95 13.74
N ALA A 165 12.71 5.22 14.53
CA ALA A 165 11.61 6.10 14.12
C ALA A 165 12.09 7.53 13.82
N LEU A 166 12.94 8.08 14.69
CA LEU A 166 13.54 9.40 14.48
C LEU A 166 14.41 9.42 13.22
N MET A 167 15.22 8.37 13.01
CA MET A 167 16.01 8.21 11.78
C MET A 167 15.10 8.19 10.54
N ILE A 168 14.04 7.39 10.53
CA ILE A 168 13.09 7.32 9.39
C ILE A 168 12.45 8.68 9.11
N ALA A 169 12.07 9.42 10.15
CA ALA A 169 11.47 10.75 10.04
C ALA A 169 12.39 11.78 9.37
N THR A 170 13.71 11.57 9.38
CA THR A 170 14.68 12.52 8.80
C THR A 170 14.70 12.60 7.27
N ARG A 171 13.84 11.85 6.59
CA ARG A 171 13.79 11.76 5.12
C ARG A 171 13.88 13.09 4.36
N PRO A 172 13.21 14.20 4.76
CA PRO A 172 13.24 15.43 3.97
C PRO A 172 14.63 16.09 3.90
N PHE A 173 15.49 15.88 4.91
CA PHE A 173 16.77 16.58 5.05
C PHE A 173 17.98 15.63 5.04
N ALA A 174 17.84 14.39 5.50
CA ALA A 174 18.88 13.38 5.52
C ALA A 174 18.36 12.02 4.98
N PRO A 175 18.11 11.89 3.65
CA PRO A 175 17.57 10.65 3.09
C PRO A 175 18.45 9.42 3.33
N LYS A 176 19.78 9.58 3.40
CA LYS A 176 20.71 8.49 3.77
C LYS A 176 20.46 7.95 5.19
N VAL A 177 20.29 8.84 6.16
CA VAL A 177 20.02 8.46 7.57
C VAL A 177 18.65 7.77 7.66
N SER A 178 17.67 8.30 6.93
CA SER A 178 16.35 7.71 6.84
C SER A 178 16.37 6.29 6.25
N ALA A 179 17.17 6.05 5.20
CA ALA A 179 17.35 4.71 4.63
C ALA A 179 17.93 3.72 5.65
N VAL A 180 18.95 4.12 6.41
CA VAL A 180 19.53 3.29 7.47
C VAL A 180 18.49 2.99 8.56
N GLY A 181 17.71 3.99 8.97
CA GLY A 181 16.62 3.80 9.93
C GLY A 181 15.55 2.83 9.43
N SER A 182 15.15 2.94 8.16
CA SER A 182 14.19 2.04 7.52
C SER A 182 14.73 0.61 7.41
N LEU A 183 16.01 0.42 7.09
CA LEU A 183 16.64 -0.90 7.08
C LEU A 183 16.74 -1.51 8.48
N GLY A 184 17.07 -0.70 9.49
CA GLY A 184 17.06 -1.15 10.89
C GLY A 184 15.66 -1.59 11.35
N ALA A 185 14.63 -0.83 10.99
CA ALA A 185 13.23 -1.20 11.28
C ALA A 185 12.82 -2.49 10.56
N LEU A 186 13.24 -2.68 9.29
CA LEU A 186 13.02 -3.93 8.58
C LEU A 186 13.63 -5.11 9.33
N VAL A 187 14.90 -5.00 9.76
CA VAL A 187 15.56 -6.06 10.54
C VAL A 187 14.81 -6.33 11.83
N LEU A 188 14.36 -5.29 12.55
CA LEU A 188 13.58 -5.43 13.77
C LEU A 188 12.30 -6.24 13.54
N PHE A 189 11.50 -5.90 12.51
CA PHE A 189 10.29 -6.66 12.18
C PHE A 189 10.56 -8.07 11.67
N LEU A 190 11.67 -8.30 10.97
CA LEU A 190 12.05 -9.65 10.56
C LEU A 190 12.41 -10.52 11.77
N VAL A 191 13.11 -9.95 12.75
CA VAL A 191 13.39 -10.63 14.02
C VAL A 191 12.09 -10.94 14.75
N THR A 192 11.14 -10.01 14.86
CA THR A 192 9.86 -10.29 15.53
C THR A 192 9.03 -11.34 14.77
N LEU A 193 9.08 -11.38 13.45
CA LEU A 193 8.43 -12.43 12.66
C LEU A 193 8.97 -13.84 12.92
N THR A 194 10.23 -13.97 13.35
CA THR A 194 10.76 -15.28 13.78
C THR A 194 9.98 -15.87 14.96
N PHE A 195 9.35 -15.01 15.78
CA PHE A 195 8.57 -15.43 16.94
C PHE A 195 7.32 -16.22 16.58
N VAL A 196 6.80 -16.07 15.36
CA VAL A 196 5.67 -16.89 14.87
C VAL A 196 6.03 -18.37 14.87
N PHE A 197 7.29 -18.70 14.62
CA PHE A 197 7.77 -20.08 14.58
C PHE A 197 8.32 -20.55 15.92
N SER A 198 8.92 -19.67 16.71
CA SER A 198 9.54 -20.05 17.97
C SER A 198 8.62 -20.01 19.18
N THR A 199 7.51 -19.26 19.14
CA THR A 199 6.66 -19.05 20.31
C THR A 199 5.54 -20.09 20.41
N PRO A 200 5.47 -20.90 21.48
CA PRO A 200 4.34 -21.78 21.75
C PRO A 200 3.04 -20.98 21.82
N GLY A 201 1.99 -21.49 21.17
CA GLY A 201 0.70 -20.83 21.12
C GLY A 201 0.57 -19.73 20.06
N ALA A 202 1.61 -19.43 19.25
CA ALA A 202 1.45 -18.57 18.07
C ALA A 202 0.45 -19.15 17.04
N TRP A 203 0.40 -20.48 16.95
CA TRP A 203 -0.58 -21.22 16.17
C TRP A 203 -1.71 -21.70 17.08
N GLN A 204 -2.94 -21.77 16.55
CA GLN A 204 -4.06 -22.31 17.32
C GLN A 204 -3.81 -23.79 17.67
N PRO A 205 -3.93 -24.20 18.95
CA PRO A 205 -3.65 -25.57 19.36
C PRO A 205 -4.46 -26.63 18.61
N ASP A 206 -5.73 -26.34 18.30
CA ASP A 206 -6.65 -27.31 17.70
C ASP A 206 -6.56 -27.39 16.17
N TYR A 207 -5.99 -26.36 15.52
CA TYR A 207 -5.98 -26.24 14.05
C TYR A 207 -4.57 -26.22 13.44
N GLY A 208 -3.56 -25.78 14.19
CA GLY A 208 -2.19 -25.64 13.69
C GLY A 208 -2.08 -24.65 12.54
N PHE A 209 -1.06 -24.82 11.68
CA PHE A 209 -0.85 -23.98 10.49
C PHE A 209 -2.01 -24.17 9.48
N PRO A 210 -2.56 -23.10 8.86
CA PRO A 210 -2.16 -21.69 8.90
C PRO A 210 -2.96 -20.80 9.90
N TYR A 211 -3.61 -21.40 10.90
CA TYR A 211 -4.49 -20.68 11.82
C TYR A 211 -3.70 -20.02 12.95
N LEU A 212 -3.57 -18.69 12.91
CA LEU A 212 -2.94 -17.90 13.97
C LEU A 212 -3.87 -17.73 15.17
N SER A 213 -3.32 -17.88 16.37
CA SER A 213 -4.05 -17.59 17.61
C SER A 213 -4.36 -16.10 17.75
N PRO A 214 -5.47 -15.70 18.40
CA PRO A 214 -5.79 -14.30 18.64
C PRO A 214 -4.64 -13.54 19.32
N ASP A 215 -4.05 -14.14 20.35
CA ASP A 215 -2.81 -13.73 20.99
C ASP A 215 -1.97 -14.99 21.25
N PRO A 216 -0.67 -15.03 20.87
CA PRO A 216 0.11 -13.96 20.24
C PRO A 216 0.15 -13.97 18.70
N GLY A 217 -0.41 -14.97 18.01
CA GLY A 217 -0.18 -15.19 16.57
C GLY A 217 -0.59 -14.02 15.68
N GLN A 218 -1.82 -13.54 15.82
CA GLN A 218 -2.35 -12.46 15.00
C GLN A 218 -1.69 -11.10 15.32
N PHE A 219 -1.19 -10.91 16.54
CA PHE A 219 -0.41 -9.73 16.89
C PHE A 219 0.87 -9.60 16.05
N LEU A 220 1.53 -10.72 15.75
CA LEU A 220 2.75 -10.75 14.93
C LEU A 220 2.47 -10.59 13.44
N ALA A 221 1.26 -10.94 12.97
CA ALA A 221 0.90 -10.84 11.55
C ALA A 221 1.03 -9.40 11.01
N LYS A 222 0.79 -8.39 11.84
CA LYS A 222 0.94 -6.97 11.47
C LYS A 222 2.38 -6.63 11.07
N ASP A 223 3.36 -7.31 11.63
CA ASP A 223 4.78 -7.01 11.42
C ASP A 223 5.21 -7.36 9.99
N VAL A 224 4.48 -8.25 9.30
CA VAL A 224 4.67 -8.50 7.86
C VAL A 224 4.42 -7.22 7.05
N ALA A 225 3.31 -6.53 7.33
CA ALA A 225 2.99 -5.28 6.66
C ALA A 225 4.01 -4.19 7.02
N LEU A 226 4.40 -4.09 8.29
CA LEU A 226 5.39 -3.10 8.73
C LEU A 226 6.78 -3.35 8.14
N ALA A 227 7.20 -4.61 8.00
CA ALA A 227 8.42 -4.99 7.30
C ALA A 227 8.38 -4.56 5.83
N ALA A 228 7.27 -4.80 5.12
CA ALA A 228 7.10 -4.36 3.74
C ALA A 228 7.18 -2.83 3.60
N ILE A 229 6.55 -2.10 4.53
CA ILE A 229 6.61 -0.63 4.57
C ILE A 229 8.03 -0.14 4.87
N ALA A 230 8.73 -0.79 5.80
CA ALA A 230 10.12 -0.48 6.12
C ALA A 230 11.03 -0.69 4.89
N LEU A 231 10.86 -1.80 4.17
CA LEU A 231 11.59 -2.06 2.92
C LEU A 231 11.28 -1.03 1.83
N TRP A 232 10.00 -0.69 1.64
CA TRP A 232 9.58 0.33 0.68
C TRP A 232 10.19 1.70 1.01
N THR A 233 10.09 2.13 2.27
CA THR A 233 10.64 3.42 2.73
C THR A 233 12.16 3.47 2.68
N ALA A 234 12.86 2.35 2.85
CA ALA A 234 14.30 2.26 2.63
C ALA A 234 14.64 2.53 1.16
N GLY A 235 13.97 1.85 0.22
CA GLY A 235 14.17 2.05 -1.21
C GLY A 235 13.86 3.47 -1.67
N GLU A 236 12.74 4.04 -1.21
CA GLU A 236 12.37 5.43 -1.52
C GLU A 236 13.38 6.43 -0.96
N ALA A 237 13.86 6.22 0.27
CA ALA A 237 14.87 7.09 0.88
C ALA A 237 16.20 7.06 0.12
N LEU A 238 16.61 5.88 -0.37
CA LEU A 238 17.84 5.73 -1.18
C LEU A 238 17.71 6.43 -2.53
N ARG A 239 16.58 6.34 -3.22
CA ARG A 239 16.36 7.05 -4.50
C ARG A 239 16.50 8.56 -4.33
N ALA A 240 15.94 9.10 -3.26
CA ALA A 240 16.02 10.52 -2.96
C ALA A 240 17.45 11.03 -2.69
N THR A 241 18.39 10.15 -2.35
CA THR A 241 19.81 10.55 -2.23
C THR A 241 20.46 10.84 -3.58
N GLN A 242 19.95 10.23 -4.65
CA GLN A 242 20.46 10.40 -6.02
C GLN A 242 19.88 11.65 -6.69
N GLU A 243 18.69 12.07 -6.25
CA GLU A 243 17.99 13.25 -6.77
C GLU A 243 18.46 14.56 -6.13
N SER A 244 19.31 14.52 -5.09
CA SER A 244 19.92 15.73 -4.53
C SER A 244 21.14 16.13 -5.37
N PRO A 245 21.04 17.14 -6.26
CA PRO A 245 22.05 17.38 -7.29
C PRO A 245 23.36 17.98 -6.78
N ASP A 246 23.43 18.47 -5.55
CA ASP A 246 24.64 19.09 -5.02
C ASP A 246 24.86 18.69 -3.56
N ARG A 247 25.86 17.83 -3.35
CA ARG A 247 26.63 17.80 -2.11
C ARG A 247 28.10 17.70 -2.50
N VAL A 248 28.62 18.85 -2.92
CA VAL A 248 30.06 19.20 -2.94
C VAL A 248 30.61 19.11 -1.52
#